data_AF-A0A943C0T3-F1
#
_entry.id   AF-A0A943C0T3-F1
#
_cell.length_a   1.000
_cell.length_b   1.000
_cell.length_c   1.000
_cell.angle_alpha   90.00
_cell.angle_beta   90.00
_cell.angle_gamma   90.00
#
_symmetry.space_group_name_H-M   'P 1'
#
loop_
_entity.id
_entity.type
_entity.pdbx_description
1 polymer ?
#
loop_
_entity_poly.entity_id
_entity_poly.type
_entity_poly.pdbx_seq_one_letter_code
_entity_poly.pdbx_strand_id
1 'polypeptide(L)'
;MKDTLHFKALTQKNCYAVSSLTEDTLFVDIETTGLSAEKNHIYCIGCSYLTGDQIAVRLLFAENKEEEILILQTFADLCSGFDKLITFNGTTFDVPFLRHRFEHFQIPSPLEALSHTDLYQEIRHLKKLLPLTSYKQKSIELFLGINREDQYTGKELIKLYKSYAKDPEDEALQLLLLHNKEDVFGMYDLLEILSYTYFLQGHFQLSDMEIQSVSGDLFFNITLMPDILLPQTVHCIQEHATLVMHPNKVLLSFPVFHGALRHYFPDYKNYYYLPEEHTIIHKSLGTYIDPDHRQKATKENCYLEKSCYYLTLPYASSDHYLKQDLADKSTYLELPGTDDAFPKGYRLPPEQFSTLEDFVHLYCQTILSGKDSISKSK
;
A
#
# COMPACT_ATOMS: atom_id res chain seq x y z
N MET A 1 -7.15 -40.24 -7.33
CA MET A 1 -7.14 -38.83 -6.86
C MET A 1 -7.14 -38.87 -5.36
N LYS A 2 -6.36 -38.00 -4.73
CA LYS A 2 -6.34 -37.86 -3.27
C LYS A 2 -7.09 -36.60 -2.88
N ASP A 3 -7.98 -36.75 -1.91
CA ASP A 3 -8.76 -35.68 -1.32
C ASP A 3 -8.47 -35.69 0.17
N THR A 4 -7.78 -34.66 0.66
CA THR A 4 -7.34 -34.59 2.06
C THR A 4 -7.89 -33.33 2.70
N LEU A 5 -8.30 -33.42 3.96
CA LEU A 5 -8.84 -32.32 4.74
C LEU A 5 -8.03 -32.14 6.02
N HIS A 6 -7.56 -30.92 6.26
CA HIS A 6 -6.72 -30.53 7.39
C HIS A 6 -7.37 -29.36 8.11
N PHE A 7 -7.10 -29.23 9.41
CA PHE A 7 -7.63 -28.14 10.22
C PHE A 7 -6.52 -27.41 10.97
N LYS A 8 -6.64 -26.10 11.08
CA LYS A 8 -5.82 -25.24 11.93
C LYS A 8 -6.74 -24.32 12.73
N ALA A 9 -6.47 -24.11 14.00
CA ALA A 9 -7.21 -23.13 14.79
C ALA A 9 -7.03 -21.73 14.17
N LEU A 10 -8.11 -20.97 14.10
CA LEU A 10 -8.00 -19.54 13.79
C LEU A 10 -7.37 -18.85 15.00
N THR A 11 -6.07 -18.59 14.95
CA THR A 11 -5.40 -17.78 15.96
C THR A 11 -5.86 -16.32 15.82
N GLN A 12 -5.88 -15.56 16.92
CA GLN A 12 -6.24 -14.14 16.92
C GLN A 12 -5.39 -13.38 15.88
N LYS A 13 -5.99 -13.16 14.72
CA LYS A 13 -5.42 -12.40 13.61
C LYS A 13 -6.14 -11.08 13.50
N ASN A 14 -5.45 -10.14 12.88
CA ASN A 14 -5.89 -8.80 12.54
C ASN A 14 -7.42 -8.62 12.47
N CYS A 15 -7.99 -7.90 13.44
CA CYS A 15 -9.44 -7.66 13.52
C CYS A 15 -10.02 -7.00 12.26
N TYR A 16 -9.22 -6.21 11.53
CA TYR A 16 -9.62 -5.62 10.26
C TYR A 16 -9.88 -6.69 9.20
N ALA A 17 -8.94 -7.61 9.01
CA ALA A 17 -9.11 -8.67 8.03
C ALA A 17 -10.12 -9.73 8.46
N VAL A 18 -10.16 -10.09 9.76
CA VAL A 18 -11.14 -11.06 10.28
C VAL A 18 -12.57 -10.56 10.10
N SER A 19 -12.82 -9.25 10.23
CA SER A 19 -14.17 -8.69 9.97
C SER A 19 -14.63 -8.87 8.52
N SER A 20 -13.69 -9.02 7.58
CA SER A 20 -13.98 -9.27 6.17
C SER A 20 -13.96 -10.76 5.78
N LEU A 21 -13.47 -11.65 6.67
CA LEU A 21 -13.51 -13.10 6.48
C LEU A 21 -14.84 -13.65 6.96
N THR A 22 -15.65 -14.08 6.01
CA THR A 22 -16.93 -14.74 6.27
C THR A 22 -16.85 -16.21 5.85
N GLU A 23 -17.73 -17.06 6.37
CA GLU A 23 -17.74 -18.50 6.04
C GLU A 23 -18.00 -18.76 4.53
N ASP A 24 -18.47 -17.73 3.80
CA ASP A 24 -18.67 -17.71 2.34
C ASP A 24 -17.38 -17.44 1.53
N THR A 25 -16.21 -17.37 2.18
CA THR A 25 -14.93 -17.00 1.55
C THR A 25 -14.05 -18.21 1.32
N LEU A 26 -13.65 -18.42 0.06
CA LEU A 26 -12.77 -19.51 -0.38
C LEU A 26 -11.42 -18.97 -0.83
N PHE A 27 -10.35 -19.46 -0.22
CA PHE A 27 -8.97 -19.22 -0.64
C PHE A 27 -8.51 -20.34 -1.56
N VAL A 28 -7.87 -20.00 -2.68
CA VAL A 28 -7.42 -20.98 -3.67
C VAL A 28 -5.99 -20.69 -4.14
N ASP A 29 -5.23 -21.77 -4.26
CA ASP A 29 -3.93 -21.82 -4.94
C ASP A 29 -3.85 -23.10 -5.77
N ILE A 30 -3.35 -23.01 -7.01
CA ILE A 30 -3.19 -24.17 -7.89
C ILE A 30 -1.74 -24.52 -8.13
N GLU A 31 -1.51 -25.82 -8.26
CA GLU A 31 -0.24 -26.37 -8.69
C GLU A 31 -0.35 -27.02 -10.06
N THR A 32 0.61 -26.71 -10.92
CA THR A 32 0.55 -27.07 -12.35
C THR A 32 1.83 -27.70 -12.84
N THR A 33 1.77 -28.49 -13.90
CA THR A 33 2.94 -29.13 -14.51
C THR A 33 3.79 -28.21 -15.40
N GLY A 34 3.46 -26.92 -15.44
CA GLY A 34 4.11 -25.86 -16.20
C GLY A 34 3.20 -24.64 -16.38
N LEU A 35 3.71 -23.58 -17.01
CA LEU A 35 3.08 -22.26 -17.00
C LEU A 35 1.96 -22.04 -18.04
N SER A 36 1.68 -23.01 -18.91
CA SER A 36 0.74 -22.85 -20.03
C SER A 36 -0.41 -23.84 -19.93
N ALA A 37 -1.64 -23.35 -19.72
CA ALA A 37 -2.84 -24.19 -19.59
C ALA A 37 -3.18 -25.02 -20.84
N GLU A 38 -2.68 -24.62 -22.01
CA GLU A 38 -2.79 -25.37 -23.27
C GLU A 38 -1.94 -26.67 -23.24
N LYS A 39 -0.76 -26.61 -22.63
CA LYS A 39 0.25 -27.68 -22.67
C LYS A 39 0.36 -28.45 -21.36
N ASN A 40 -0.08 -27.83 -20.27
CA ASN A 40 0.08 -28.30 -18.91
C ASN A 40 -1.29 -28.52 -18.26
N HIS A 41 -1.26 -29.34 -17.22
CA HIS A 41 -2.42 -29.66 -16.39
C HIS A 41 -2.17 -29.24 -14.95
N ILE A 42 -3.28 -29.05 -14.23
CA ILE A 42 -3.33 -28.88 -12.78
C ILE A 42 -3.14 -30.25 -12.14
N TYR A 43 -2.29 -30.33 -11.12
CA TYR A 43 -2.12 -31.54 -10.33
C TYR A 43 -2.53 -31.38 -8.87
N CYS A 44 -2.63 -30.16 -8.34
CA CYS A 44 -3.22 -29.89 -7.04
C CYS A 44 -4.07 -28.62 -7.10
N ILE A 45 -5.24 -28.66 -6.45
CA ILE A 45 -6.02 -27.48 -6.12
C ILE A 45 -6.13 -27.43 -4.60
N GLY A 46 -5.50 -26.42 -4.01
CA GLY A 46 -5.63 -26.12 -2.59
C GLY A 46 -6.83 -25.22 -2.38
N CYS A 47 -7.68 -25.59 -1.42
CA CYS A 47 -8.88 -24.85 -1.06
C CYS A 47 -8.86 -24.62 0.44
N SER A 48 -9.01 -23.37 0.90
CA SER A 48 -9.05 -23.06 2.32
C SER A 48 -10.21 -22.15 2.68
N TYR A 49 -10.95 -22.49 3.73
CA TYR A 49 -12.16 -21.78 4.13
C TYR A 49 -12.37 -21.87 5.65
N LEU A 50 -13.15 -20.94 6.20
CA LEU A 50 -13.50 -20.92 7.60
C LEU A 50 -14.66 -21.88 7.88
N THR A 51 -14.58 -22.61 8.98
CA THR A 51 -15.65 -23.48 9.50
C THR A 51 -15.73 -23.32 11.01
N GLY A 52 -16.69 -22.50 11.48
CA GLY A 52 -16.70 -22.01 12.85
C GLY A 52 -15.38 -21.32 13.21
N ASP A 53 -14.69 -21.80 14.24
CA ASP A 53 -13.45 -21.20 14.76
C ASP A 53 -12.18 -21.84 14.16
N GLN A 54 -12.32 -22.60 13.07
CA GLN A 54 -11.23 -23.35 12.44
C GLN A 54 -11.07 -22.99 10.97
N ILE A 55 -9.83 -22.96 10.52
CA ILE A 55 -9.47 -22.90 9.10
C ILE A 55 -9.37 -24.33 8.60
N ALA A 56 -10.22 -24.69 7.65
CA ALA A 56 -10.16 -25.96 6.94
C ALA A 56 -9.36 -25.80 5.65
N VAL A 57 -8.44 -26.73 5.38
CA VAL A 57 -7.69 -26.84 4.12
C VAL A 57 -7.99 -28.17 3.46
N ARG A 58 -8.63 -28.11 2.30
CA ARG A 58 -8.89 -29.26 1.44
C ARG A 58 -7.92 -29.25 0.26
N LEU A 59 -7.19 -30.34 0.05
CA LEU A 59 -6.26 -30.51 -1.07
C LEU A 59 -6.81 -31.55 -2.02
N LEU A 60 -7.07 -31.14 -3.26
CA LEU A 60 -7.54 -31.99 -4.34
C LEU A 60 -6.35 -32.31 -5.24
N PHE A 61 -5.79 -33.50 -5.12
CA PHE A 61 -4.56 -33.91 -5.79
C PHE A 61 -4.81 -35.00 -6.83
N ALA A 62 -4.39 -34.75 -8.06
CA ALA A 62 -4.42 -35.71 -9.15
C ALA A 62 -3.11 -36.51 -9.15
N GLU A 63 -3.20 -37.83 -9.01
CA GLU A 63 -2.02 -38.72 -8.97
C GLU A 63 -1.44 -38.95 -10.37
N ASN A 64 -2.24 -38.71 -11.39
CA ASN A 64 -1.89 -38.77 -12.80
C ASN A 64 -2.71 -37.74 -13.59
N LYS A 65 -2.40 -37.58 -14.88
CA LYS A 65 -3.02 -36.57 -15.74
C LYS A 65 -4.52 -36.81 -15.93
N GLU A 66 -4.94 -38.08 -15.99
CA GLU A 66 -6.31 -38.48 -16.26
C GLU A 66 -7.26 -38.09 -15.12
N GLU A 67 -6.73 -37.88 -13.92
CA GLU A 67 -7.49 -37.46 -12.73
C GLU A 67 -7.71 -35.95 -12.63
N GLU A 68 -7.11 -35.13 -13.49
CA GLU A 68 -7.31 -33.67 -13.49
C GLU A 68 -8.80 -33.31 -13.59
N ILE A 69 -9.57 -34.06 -14.38
CA ILE A 69 -11.01 -33.83 -14.52
C ILE A 69 -11.75 -34.04 -13.18
N LEU A 70 -11.31 -34.99 -12.36
CA LEU A 70 -11.95 -35.32 -11.08
C LEU A 70 -11.71 -34.20 -10.05
N ILE A 71 -10.48 -33.68 -9.98
CA ILE A 71 -10.16 -32.56 -9.07
C ILE A 71 -10.89 -31.27 -9.50
N LEU A 72 -11.05 -31.02 -10.81
CA LEU A 72 -11.80 -29.88 -11.33
C LEU A 72 -13.30 -29.99 -11.01
N GLN A 73 -13.92 -31.16 -11.22
CA GLN A 73 -15.32 -31.39 -10.86
C GLN A 73 -15.55 -31.22 -9.36
N THR A 74 -14.68 -31.81 -8.53
CA THR A 74 -14.76 -31.69 -7.07
C THR A 74 -14.58 -30.23 -6.60
N PHE A 75 -13.69 -29.49 -7.24
CA PHE A 75 -13.50 -28.07 -6.97
C PHE A 75 -14.74 -27.25 -7.37
N ALA A 76 -15.34 -27.54 -8.53
CA ALA A 76 -16.56 -26.86 -8.97
C ALA A 76 -17.74 -27.08 -8.01
N ASP A 77 -17.92 -28.32 -7.53
CA ASP A 77 -18.92 -28.63 -6.51
C ASP A 77 -18.66 -27.88 -5.21
N LEU A 78 -17.38 -27.81 -4.77
CA LEU A 78 -17.00 -27.08 -3.57
C LEU A 78 -17.30 -25.58 -3.68
N CYS A 79 -17.02 -24.95 -4.82
CA CYS A 79 -17.28 -23.53 -5.05
C CYS A 79 -18.75 -23.13 -4.85
N SER A 80 -19.71 -24.06 -4.99
CA SER A 80 -21.14 -23.78 -4.81
C SER A 80 -21.52 -23.33 -3.38
N GLY A 81 -20.66 -23.58 -2.39
CA GLY A 81 -20.86 -23.15 -1.01
C GLY A 81 -20.30 -21.76 -0.68
N PHE A 82 -19.74 -21.05 -1.66
CA PHE A 82 -18.99 -19.81 -1.44
C PHE A 82 -19.44 -18.72 -2.41
N ASP A 83 -19.32 -17.46 -1.98
CA ASP A 83 -19.63 -16.27 -2.78
C ASP A 83 -18.35 -15.51 -3.17
N LYS A 84 -17.25 -15.75 -2.46
CA LYS A 84 -15.99 -15.01 -2.63
C LYS A 84 -14.82 -15.95 -2.87
N LEU A 85 -13.94 -15.55 -3.79
CA LEU A 85 -12.71 -16.23 -4.13
C LEU A 85 -11.53 -15.31 -3.80
N ILE A 86 -10.62 -15.77 -2.95
CA ILE A 86 -9.36 -15.09 -2.64
C ILE A 86 -8.20 -15.91 -3.19
N THR A 87 -7.26 -15.24 -3.84
CA THR A 87 -6.02 -15.86 -4.37
C THR A 87 -4.83 -14.97 -4.07
N PHE A 88 -3.61 -15.50 -4.19
CA PHE A 88 -2.39 -14.71 -4.18
C PHE A 88 -1.78 -14.64 -5.58
N ASN A 89 -1.86 -13.48 -6.23
CA ASN A 89 -1.43 -13.27 -7.62
C ASN A 89 -2.20 -14.13 -8.65
N GLY A 90 -3.36 -14.67 -8.27
CA GLY A 90 -4.16 -15.57 -9.09
C GLY A 90 -4.90 -14.91 -10.25
N THR A 91 -5.02 -13.57 -10.26
CA THR A 91 -5.54 -12.84 -11.43
C THR A 91 -4.69 -13.12 -12.67
N THR A 92 -3.38 -13.27 -12.48
CA THR A 92 -2.41 -13.43 -13.58
C THR A 92 -2.15 -14.89 -13.96
N PHE A 93 -2.50 -15.83 -13.08
CA PHE A 93 -2.12 -17.23 -13.24
C PHE A 93 -3.28 -18.19 -12.93
N ASP A 94 -3.65 -18.36 -11.67
CA ASP A 94 -4.58 -19.37 -11.19
C ASP A 94 -5.94 -19.33 -11.89
N VAL A 95 -6.58 -18.15 -11.90
CA VAL A 95 -7.94 -17.97 -12.43
C VAL A 95 -7.98 -18.19 -13.96
N PRO A 96 -7.08 -17.58 -14.77
CA PRO A 96 -6.98 -17.90 -16.20
C PRO A 96 -6.70 -19.38 -16.49
N PHE A 97 -5.84 -20.03 -15.69
CA PHE A 97 -5.49 -21.43 -15.88
C PHE A 97 -6.69 -22.34 -15.60
N LEU A 98 -7.37 -22.15 -14.45
CA LEU A 98 -8.60 -22.87 -14.10
C LEU A 98 -9.68 -22.72 -15.17
N ARG A 99 -9.95 -21.48 -15.63
CA ARG A 99 -10.93 -21.22 -16.69
C ARG A 99 -10.63 -22.03 -17.95
N HIS A 100 -9.38 -21.99 -18.42
CA HIS A 100 -8.98 -22.75 -19.60
C HIS A 100 -9.14 -24.26 -19.39
N ARG A 101 -8.80 -24.79 -18.19
CA ARG A 101 -8.96 -26.23 -17.92
C ARG A 101 -10.44 -26.64 -17.82
N PHE A 102 -11.30 -25.82 -17.22
CA PHE A 102 -12.75 -26.03 -17.22
C PHE A 102 -13.32 -26.08 -18.63
N GLU A 103 -12.96 -25.11 -19.49
CA GLU A 103 -13.35 -25.10 -20.91
C GLU A 103 -12.86 -26.35 -21.65
N HIS A 104 -11.60 -26.74 -21.43
CA HIS A 104 -11.00 -27.92 -22.06
C HIS A 104 -11.76 -29.22 -21.76
N PHE A 105 -12.22 -29.40 -20.50
CA PHE A 105 -13.00 -30.57 -20.08
C PHE A 105 -14.51 -30.39 -20.23
N GLN A 106 -14.98 -29.27 -20.77
CA GLN A 106 -16.40 -28.93 -20.92
C GLN A 106 -17.16 -28.94 -19.59
N ILE A 107 -16.50 -28.53 -18.51
CA ILE A 107 -17.10 -28.36 -17.18
C ILE A 107 -17.58 -26.91 -17.08
N PRO A 108 -18.85 -26.66 -16.69
CA PRO A 108 -19.31 -25.29 -16.40
C PRO A 108 -18.43 -24.66 -15.31
N SER A 109 -17.79 -23.54 -15.62
CA SER A 109 -16.92 -22.85 -14.68
C SER A 109 -17.74 -22.21 -13.54
N PRO A 110 -17.39 -22.47 -12.27
CA PRO A 110 -18.02 -21.82 -11.12
C PRO A 110 -17.49 -20.39 -10.89
N LEU A 111 -16.37 -20.03 -11.52
CA LEU A 111 -15.58 -18.84 -11.18
C LEU A 111 -16.34 -17.53 -11.45
N GLU A 112 -17.22 -17.52 -12.44
CA GLU A 112 -18.01 -16.35 -12.84
C GLU A 112 -19.07 -15.97 -11.81
N ALA A 113 -19.44 -16.89 -10.91
CA ALA A 113 -20.37 -16.62 -9.81
C ALA A 113 -19.68 -16.02 -8.58
N LEU A 114 -18.34 -16.10 -8.51
CA LEU A 114 -17.56 -15.71 -7.33
C LEU A 114 -17.04 -14.27 -7.47
N SER A 115 -17.14 -13.50 -6.40
CA SER A 115 -16.42 -12.23 -6.28
C SER A 115 -14.94 -12.51 -6.03
N HIS A 116 -14.08 -12.13 -6.98
CA HIS A 116 -12.64 -12.43 -6.91
C HIS A 116 -11.83 -11.27 -6.31
N THR A 117 -11.02 -11.58 -5.30
CA THR A 117 -10.01 -10.68 -4.72
C THR A 117 -8.63 -11.30 -4.85
N ASP A 118 -7.66 -10.50 -5.30
CA ASP A 118 -6.26 -10.92 -5.41
C ASP A 118 -5.42 -10.17 -4.38
N LEU A 119 -4.95 -10.89 -3.36
CA LEU A 119 -4.18 -10.31 -2.26
C LEU A 119 -2.91 -9.60 -2.74
N TYR A 120 -2.28 -10.08 -3.82
CA TYR A 120 -1.10 -9.40 -4.35
C TYR A 120 -1.45 -8.02 -4.93
N GLN A 121 -2.62 -7.88 -5.55
CA GLN A 121 -3.10 -6.58 -6.04
C GLN A 121 -3.49 -5.65 -4.90
N GLU A 122 -4.02 -6.19 -3.80
CA GLU A 122 -4.32 -5.41 -2.61
C GLU A 122 -3.05 -4.85 -1.97
N ILE A 123 -1.93 -5.58 -1.97
CA ILE A 123 -0.74 -5.17 -1.20
C ILE A 123 0.38 -4.55 -2.04
N ARG A 124 0.33 -4.62 -3.38
CA ARG A 124 1.41 -4.12 -4.26
C ARG A 124 1.76 -2.66 -4.06
N HIS A 125 0.83 -1.83 -3.60
CA HIS A 125 1.06 -0.41 -3.34
C HIS A 125 2.00 -0.19 -2.14
N LEU A 126 2.05 -1.16 -1.22
CA LEU A 126 2.94 -1.15 -0.05
C LEU A 126 4.42 -1.26 -0.43
N LYS A 127 4.77 -1.49 -1.71
CA LYS A 127 6.14 -1.46 -2.24
C LYS A 127 6.94 -0.21 -1.90
N LYS A 128 6.28 0.95 -1.81
CA LYS A 128 6.93 2.20 -1.40
C LYS A 128 7.16 2.28 0.10
N LEU A 129 6.40 1.52 0.88
CA LEU A 129 6.42 1.54 2.34
C LEU A 129 7.32 0.46 2.93
N LEU A 130 7.12 -0.80 2.50
CA LEU A 130 7.80 -1.97 3.04
C LEU A 130 9.03 -2.29 2.17
N PRO A 131 10.26 -2.19 2.72
CA PRO A 131 11.49 -2.45 1.97
C PRO A 131 11.78 -3.96 1.82
N LEU A 132 10.82 -4.71 1.26
CA LEU A 132 10.97 -6.14 1.03
C LEU A 132 11.79 -6.41 -0.23
N THR A 133 12.67 -7.41 -0.18
CA THR A 133 13.49 -7.85 -1.32
C THR A 133 12.66 -8.48 -2.44
N SER A 134 11.47 -8.98 -2.10
CA SER A 134 10.52 -9.65 -2.99
C SER A 134 9.12 -9.55 -2.38
N TYR A 135 8.10 -9.54 -3.24
CA TYR A 135 6.68 -9.51 -2.87
C TYR A 135 5.98 -10.84 -3.19
N LYS A 136 6.75 -11.93 -3.27
CA LYS A 136 6.20 -13.28 -3.24
C LYS A 136 5.63 -13.56 -1.86
N GLN A 137 4.63 -14.44 -1.79
CA GLN A 137 4.00 -14.87 -0.54
C GLN A 137 5.03 -15.24 0.54
N LYS A 138 5.97 -16.15 0.25
CA LYS A 138 7.07 -16.53 1.16
C LYS A 138 7.88 -15.35 1.72
N SER A 139 8.11 -14.32 0.92
CA SER A 139 8.87 -13.14 1.35
C SER A 139 8.08 -12.26 2.32
N ILE A 140 6.77 -12.18 2.13
CA ILE A 140 5.87 -11.44 3.03
C ILE A 140 5.66 -12.24 4.31
N GLU A 141 5.48 -13.56 4.21
CA GLU A 141 5.37 -14.46 5.36
C GLU A 141 6.59 -14.33 6.27
N LEU A 142 7.79 -14.38 5.69
CA LEU A 142 9.04 -14.18 6.43
C LEU A 142 9.08 -12.81 7.12
N PHE A 143 8.65 -11.75 6.43
CA PHE A 143 8.57 -10.42 7.03
C PHE A 143 7.62 -10.40 8.24
N LEU A 144 6.49 -11.08 8.15
CA LEU A 144 5.53 -11.21 9.25
C LEU A 144 6.02 -12.17 10.37
N GLY A 145 7.19 -12.81 10.21
CA GLY A 145 7.75 -13.74 11.18
C GLY A 145 7.19 -15.16 11.09
N ILE A 146 6.53 -15.50 9.99
CA ILE A 146 5.97 -16.82 9.71
C ILE A 146 7.06 -17.70 9.14
N ASN A 147 7.31 -18.84 9.80
CA ASN A 147 8.27 -19.83 9.34
C ASN A 147 7.54 -20.93 8.58
N ARG A 148 8.09 -21.30 7.41
CA ARG A 148 7.60 -22.41 6.58
C ARG A 148 8.49 -23.63 6.75
N GLU A 149 7.87 -24.80 6.71
CA GLU A 149 8.60 -26.06 6.57
C GLU A 149 9.02 -26.27 5.11
N ASP A 150 8.19 -25.83 4.15
CA ASP A 150 8.45 -26.02 2.73
C ASP A 150 9.62 -25.17 2.20
N GLN A 151 10.63 -25.89 1.70
CA GLN A 151 11.85 -25.33 1.11
C GLN A 151 11.83 -25.32 -0.42
N TYR A 152 10.82 -25.93 -1.06
CA TYR A 152 10.83 -26.10 -2.51
C TYR A 152 10.32 -24.86 -3.24
N THR A 153 10.81 -24.68 -4.46
CA THR A 153 10.25 -23.74 -5.43
C THR A 153 9.26 -24.47 -6.35
N GLY A 154 8.26 -23.76 -6.89
CA GLY A 154 7.32 -24.36 -7.85
C GLY A 154 8.00 -25.02 -9.06
N LYS A 155 9.17 -24.53 -9.49
CA LYS A 155 9.96 -25.16 -10.56
C LYS A 155 10.51 -26.54 -10.16
N GLU A 156 10.86 -26.73 -8.91
CA GLU A 156 11.35 -28.01 -8.38
C GLU A 156 10.19 -28.98 -8.17
N LEU A 157 9.04 -28.49 -7.69
CA LEU A 157 7.82 -29.29 -7.53
C LEU A 157 7.30 -29.83 -8.85
N ILE A 158 7.38 -29.05 -9.94
CA ILE A 158 7.06 -29.55 -11.29
C ILE A 158 7.90 -30.79 -11.64
N LYS A 159 9.18 -30.82 -11.27
CA LYS A 159 10.06 -31.98 -11.53
C LYS A 159 9.71 -33.14 -10.61
N LEU A 160 9.44 -32.85 -9.34
CA LEU A 160 9.06 -33.84 -8.34
C LEU A 160 7.76 -34.54 -8.72
N TYR A 161 6.71 -33.79 -9.09
CA TYR A 161 5.44 -34.35 -9.56
C TYR A 161 5.62 -35.23 -10.80
N LYS A 162 6.44 -34.82 -11.76
CA LYS A 162 6.73 -35.63 -12.96
C LYS A 162 7.45 -36.94 -12.64
N SER A 163 8.20 -36.99 -11.54
CA SER A 163 8.81 -38.22 -11.04
C SER A 163 7.76 -39.07 -10.34
N TYR A 164 7.01 -38.46 -9.41
CA TYR A 164 5.92 -39.09 -8.66
C TYR A 164 4.88 -39.76 -9.57
N ALA A 165 4.43 -39.08 -10.65
CA ALA A 165 3.45 -39.63 -11.58
C ALA A 165 3.95 -40.86 -12.36
N LYS A 166 5.27 -41.13 -12.36
CA LYS A 166 5.86 -42.33 -12.97
C LYS A 166 6.12 -43.42 -11.93
N ASP A 167 6.62 -43.03 -10.77
CA ASP A 167 6.95 -43.90 -9.65
C ASP A 167 6.46 -43.24 -8.35
N PRO A 168 5.24 -43.57 -7.90
CA PRO A 168 4.63 -42.91 -6.74
C PRO A 168 5.34 -43.27 -5.44
N GLU A 169 5.93 -42.25 -4.81
CA GLU A 169 6.55 -42.34 -3.49
C GLU A 169 5.79 -41.47 -2.47
N ASP A 170 5.56 -42.01 -1.27
CA ASP A 170 4.82 -41.31 -0.22
C ASP A 170 5.53 -40.02 0.24
N GLU A 171 6.87 -40.01 0.29
CA GLU A 171 7.65 -38.83 0.65
C GLU A 171 7.48 -37.70 -0.38
N ALA A 172 7.53 -38.02 -1.67
CA ALA A 172 7.30 -37.06 -2.75
C ALA A 172 5.89 -36.46 -2.69
N LEU A 173 4.88 -37.30 -2.41
CA LEU A 173 3.52 -36.83 -2.22
C LEU A 173 3.39 -35.89 -1.02
N GLN A 174 3.98 -36.23 0.12
CA GLN A 174 3.94 -35.39 1.32
C GLN A 174 4.54 -34.01 1.05
N LEU A 175 5.67 -33.94 0.33
CA LEU A 175 6.30 -32.68 -0.06
C LEU A 175 5.42 -31.85 -1.01
N LEU A 176 4.80 -32.48 -2.01
CA LEU A 176 3.90 -31.82 -2.95
C LEU A 176 2.66 -31.23 -2.25
N LEU A 177 2.03 -32.03 -1.37
CA LEU A 177 0.87 -31.57 -0.60
C LEU A 177 1.26 -30.50 0.43
N LEU A 178 2.43 -30.61 1.06
CA LEU A 178 2.90 -29.66 2.06
C LEU A 178 3.04 -28.25 1.47
N HIS A 179 3.61 -28.12 0.27
CA HIS A 179 3.78 -26.81 -0.39
C HIS A 179 2.44 -26.08 -0.56
N ASN A 180 1.52 -26.69 -1.30
CA ASN A 180 0.22 -26.09 -1.61
C ASN A 180 -0.62 -25.88 -0.34
N LYS A 181 -0.54 -26.79 0.64
CA LYS A 181 -1.15 -26.62 1.97
C LYS A 181 -0.64 -25.37 2.68
N GLU A 182 0.67 -25.16 2.71
CA GLU A 182 1.25 -23.97 3.32
C GLU A 182 0.93 -22.69 2.54
N ASP A 183 0.82 -22.73 1.22
CA ASP A 183 0.41 -21.55 0.43
C ASP A 183 -1.03 -21.15 0.74
N VAL A 184 -1.98 -22.09 0.77
CA VAL A 184 -3.37 -21.73 1.11
C VAL A 184 -3.57 -21.38 2.58
N PHE A 185 -2.81 -21.98 3.50
CA PHE A 185 -2.82 -21.56 4.90
C PHE A 185 -2.22 -20.17 5.06
N GLY A 186 -1.07 -19.96 4.42
CA GLY A 186 -0.30 -18.74 4.50
C GLY A 186 -1.09 -17.51 4.07
N MET A 187 -2.03 -17.64 3.13
CA MET A 187 -2.91 -16.54 2.74
C MET A 187 -3.74 -15.96 3.90
N TYR A 188 -4.15 -16.78 4.88
CA TYR A 188 -4.80 -16.25 6.08
C TYR A 188 -3.82 -15.46 6.95
N ASP A 189 -2.59 -15.93 7.07
CA ASP A 189 -1.54 -15.25 7.84
C ASP A 189 -1.11 -13.94 7.13
N LEU A 190 -1.10 -13.91 5.80
CA LEU A 190 -0.78 -12.73 4.99
C LEU A 190 -1.71 -11.55 5.25
N LEU A 191 -2.96 -11.79 5.66
CA LEU A 191 -3.94 -10.73 5.89
C LEU A 191 -3.50 -9.68 6.93
N GLU A 192 -2.55 -10.01 7.80
CA GLU A 192 -1.95 -9.05 8.73
C GLU A 192 -1.25 -7.89 8.01
N ILE A 193 -0.72 -8.11 6.81
CA ILE A 193 -0.10 -7.04 6.02
C ILE A 193 -1.12 -5.95 5.64
N LEU A 194 -2.41 -6.27 5.57
CA LEU A 194 -3.46 -5.30 5.25
C LEU A 194 -3.64 -4.26 6.36
N SER A 195 -3.09 -4.47 7.56
CA SER A 195 -3.07 -3.44 8.61
C SER A 195 -2.36 -2.17 8.17
N TYR A 196 -1.31 -2.27 7.34
CA TYR A 196 -0.63 -1.08 6.82
C TYR A 196 -1.53 -0.31 5.85
N THR A 197 -2.27 -1.01 5.00
CA THR A 197 -3.24 -0.40 4.10
C THR A 197 -4.37 0.29 4.89
N TYR A 198 -4.91 -0.38 5.91
CA TYR A 198 -5.91 0.19 6.80
C TYR A 198 -5.41 1.48 7.47
N PHE A 199 -4.21 1.44 8.04
CA PHE A 199 -3.59 2.64 8.61
C PHE A 199 -3.48 3.77 7.57
N LEU A 200 -2.96 3.48 6.38
CA LEU A 200 -2.77 4.49 5.34
C LEU A 200 -4.09 5.03 4.76
N GLN A 201 -5.21 4.33 4.94
CA GLN A 201 -6.55 4.81 4.60
C GLN A 201 -7.09 5.85 5.59
N GLY A 202 -6.37 6.11 6.69
CA GLY A 202 -6.76 7.09 7.71
C GLY A 202 -7.23 6.49 9.02
N HIS A 203 -7.05 5.19 9.24
CA HIS A 203 -7.50 4.53 10.47
C HIS A 203 -6.46 4.64 11.58
N PHE A 204 -6.37 5.84 12.14
CA PHE A 204 -5.50 6.19 13.24
C PHE A 204 -6.04 7.42 13.99
N GLN A 205 -5.51 7.64 15.18
CA GLN A 205 -5.72 8.86 15.96
C GLN A 205 -4.45 9.70 16.03
N LEU A 206 -4.56 10.99 15.79
CA LEU A 206 -3.45 11.91 15.97
C LEU A 206 -3.25 12.18 17.48
N SER A 207 -2.06 11.87 18.00
CA SER A 207 -1.77 11.92 19.43
C SER A 207 -0.86 13.08 19.85
N ASP A 208 0.15 13.45 19.06
CA ASP A 208 1.08 14.52 19.42
C ASP A 208 1.70 15.15 18.16
N MET A 209 2.04 16.44 18.25
CA MET A 209 2.74 17.18 17.21
C MET A 209 3.78 18.10 17.83
N GLU A 210 5.02 17.96 17.40
CA GLU A 210 6.15 18.70 17.95
C GLU A 210 7.13 19.16 16.87
N ILE A 211 7.82 20.26 17.13
CA ILE A 211 8.96 20.72 16.34
C ILE A 211 10.23 20.50 17.16
N GLN A 212 11.15 19.73 16.60
CA GLN A 212 12.44 19.44 17.21
C GLN A 212 13.58 19.96 16.35
N SER A 213 14.65 20.40 17.00
CA SER A 213 15.90 20.78 16.33
C SER A 213 16.94 19.68 16.54
N VAL A 214 17.42 19.12 15.45
CA VAL A 214 18.46 18.08 15.42
C VAL A 214 19.64 18.62 14.64
N SER A 215 20.78 18.81 15.32
CA SER A 215 22.02 19.33 14.70
C SER A 215 21.87 20.70 13.99
N GLY A 216 20.85 21.48 14.35
CA GLY A 216 20.55 22.78 13.74
C GLY A 216 19.41 22.75 12.72
N ASP A 217 19.07 21.58 12.18
CA ASP A 217 17.94 21.39 11.28
C ASP A 217 16.64 21.21 12.08
N LEU A 218 15.53 21.71 11.55
CA LEU A 218 14.21 21.63 12.20
C LEU A 218 13.39 20.51 11.57
N PHE A 219 12.70 19.74 12.42
CA PHE A 219 11.82 18.65 12.02
C PHE A 219 10.47 18.80 12.70
N PHE A 220 9.40 18.67 11.92
CA PHE A 220 8.04 18.58 12.40
C PHE A 220 7.66 17.11 12.54
N ASN A 221 7.48 16.66 13.78
CA ASN A 221 7.18 15.28 14.12
C ASN A 221 5.70 15.14 14.51
N ILE A 222 5.03 14.17 13.92
CA ILE A 222 3.63 13.82 14.20
C ILE A 222 3.62 12.40 14.74
N THR A 223 2.99 12.21 15.90
CA THR A 223 2.71 10.89 16.48
C THR A 223 1.28 10.50 16.18
N LEU A 224 1.11 9.35 15.54
CA LEU A 224 -0.18 8.73 15.24
C LEU A 224 -0.30 7.41 16.00
N MET A 225 -1.50 7.11 16.48
CA MET A 225 -1.86 5.87 17.16
C MET A 225 -2.74 5.05 16.21
N PRO A 226 -2.25 3.94 15.64
CA PRO A 226 -3.06 3.08 14.79
C PRO A 226 -4.30 2.57 15.53
N ASP A 227 -5.45 2.50 14.84
CA ASP A 227 -6.67 1.92 15.40
C ASP A 227 -6.51 0.40 15.65
N ILE A 228 -5.61 -0.23 14.89
CA ILE A 228 -5.23 -1.64 14.99
C ILE A 228 -3.71 -1.77 15.04
N LEU A 229 -3.21 -2.80 15.71
CA LEU A 229 -1.77 -3.02 15.77
C LEU A 229 -1.19 -3.35 14.38
N LEU A 230 -0.06 -2.73 14.07
CA LEU A 230 0.74 -3.07 12.90
C LEU A 230 1.59 -4.32 13.19
N PRO A 231 1.78 -5.22 12.23
CA PRO A 231 2.40 -6.52 12.50
C PRO A 231 3.91 -6.41 12.79
N GLN A 232 4.60 -5.43 12.19
CA GLN A 232 6.05 -5.27 12.32
C GLN A 232 6.46 -3.81 12.39
N THR A 233 7.67 -3.57 12.90
CA THR A 233 8.26 -2.22 12.80
C THR A 233 8.78 -1.97 11.39
N VAL A 234 8.39 -0.85 10.80
CA VAL A 234 8.81 -0.43 9.45
C VAL A 234 9.49 0.93 9.52
N HIS A 235 10.65 1.03 8.89
CA HIS A 235 11.35 2.29 8.66
C HIS A 235 11.31 2.62 7.18
N CYS A 236 10.77 3.79 6.85
CA CYS A 236 10.59 4.24 5.48
C CYS A 236 11.07 5.68 5.35
N ILE A 237 11.96 5.95 4.40
CA ILE A 237 12.45 7.29 4.09
C ILE A 237 11.86 7.68 2.73
N GLN A 238 11.06 8.74 2.72
CA GLN A 238 10.48 9.35 1.52
C GLN A 238 11.22 10.66 1.20
N GLU A 239 10.97 11.24 0.03
CA GLU A 239 11.61 12.49 -0.42
C GLU A 239 11.37 13.66 0.54
N HIS A 240 10.17 13.76 1.12
CA HIS A 240 9.76 14.89 1.95
C HIS A 240 9.45 14.51 3.41
N ALA A 241 9.59 13.24 3.79
CA ALA A 241 9.38 12.82 5.16
C ALA A 241 10.05 11.49 5.49
N THR A 242 10.31 11.26 6.78
CA THR A 242 10.64 9.94 7.32
C THR A 242 9.45 9.40 8.09
N LEU A 243 9.17 8.11 7.91
CA LEU A 243 8.08 7.38 8.54
C LEU A 243 8.66 6.19 9.31
N VAL A 244 8.40 6.14 10.62
CA VAL A 244 8.69 4.98 11.47
C VAL A 244 7.38 4.44 12.02
N MET A 245 7.01 3.24 11.61
CA MET A 245 5.78 2.59 12.04
C MET A 245 6.12 1.50 13.04
N HIS A 246 5.84 1.70 14.32
CA HIS A 246 5.86 0.65 15.34
C HIS A 246 4.46 0.02 15.46
N PRO A 247 4.34 -1.20 16.01
CA PRO A 247 3.06 -1.89 16.16
C PRO A 247 1.93 -1.04 16.76
N ASN A 248 2.22 -0.20 17.75
CA ASN A 248 1.22 0.59 18.47
C ASN A 248 1.36 2.10 18.27
N LYS A 249 2.33 2.56 17.48
CA LYS A 249 2.63 3.99 17.32
C LYS A 249 3.36 4.25 16.03
N VAL A 250 2.93 5.26 15.29
CA VAL A 250 3.56 5.70 14.05
C VAL A 250 4.10 7.11 14.22
N LEU A 251 5.33 7.34 13.74
CA LEU A 251 6.04 8.60 13.77
C LEU A 251 6.28 9.07 12.34
N LEU A 252 5.72 10.24 12.00
CA LEU A 252 6.03 10.96 10.77
C LEU A 252 6.93 12.13 11.11
N SER A 253 8.01 12.33 10.36
CA SER A 253 8.97 13.42 10.56
C SER A 253 9.22 14.15 9.25
N PHE A 254 8.89 15.43 9.21
CA PHE A 254 9.03 16.28 8.03
C PHE A 254 10.15 17.30 8.26
N PRO A 255 11.10 17.47 7.33
CA PRO A 255 12.05 18.57 7.41
C PRO A 255 11.31 19.90 7.27
N VAL A 256 11.64 20.85 8.14
CA VAL A 256 11.04 22.19 8.13
C VAL A 256 11.96 23.14 7.38
N PHE A 257 11.43 23.76 6.34
CA PHE A 257 12.09 24.83 5.61
C PHE A 257 11.79 26.17 6.29
N HIS A 258 12.82 26.95 6.63
CA HIS A 258 12.68 28.32 7.11
C HIS A 258 13.28 29.29 6.09
N GLY A 259 12.48 30.24 5.60
CA GLY A 259 12.93 31.23 4.63
C GLY A 259 11.79 32.02 4.01
N ALA A 260 12.11 32.87 3.04
CA ALA A 260 11.12 33.65 2.29
C ALA A 260 10.58 32.87 1.09
N LEU A 261 9.25 32.79 0.98
CA LEU A 261 8.55 32.35 -0.22
C LEU A 261 7.74 33.49 -0.82
N ARG A 262 7.40 33.39 -2.10
CA ARG A 262 6.80 34.46 -2.90
C ARG A 262 5.39 34.10 -3.35
N HIS A 263 4.46 35.04 -3.18
CA HIS A 263 3.17 35.03 -3.84
C HIS A 263 3.24 35.88 -5.10
N TYR A 264 3.18 35.24 -6.28
CA TYR A 264 3.23 35.94 -7.57
C TYR A 264 1.85 36.40 -8.02
N PHE A 265 1.76 37.64 -8.50
CA PHE A 265 0.51 38.23 -8.97
C PHE A 265 0.37 38.05 -10.49
N PRO A 266 -0.67 37.34 -10.97
CA PRO A 266 -0.87 37.12 -12.40
C PRO A 266 -1.08 38.41 -13.19
N ASP A 267 -1.68 39.42 -12.55
CA ASP A 267 -2.00 40.72 -13.15
C ASP A 267 -0.86 41.75 -12.99
N TYR A 268 0.38 41.30 -13.21
CA TYR A 268 1.61 42.08 -13.01
C TYR A 268 1.61 43.42 -13.76
N LYS A 269 0.87 43.51 -14.87
CA LYS A 269 0.76 44.73 -15.68
C LYS A 269 0.14 45.89 -14.91
N ASN A 270 -0.57 45.65 -13.81
CA ASN A 270 -1.20 46.66 -12.98
C ASN A 270 -0.34 47.11 -11.78
N TYR A 271 0.92 46.67 -11.72
CA TYR A 271 1.84 46.97 -10.62
C TYR A 271 3.12 47.68 -11.10
N TYR A 272 3.73 48.42 -10.18
CA TYR A 272 5.14 48.79 -10.21
C TYR A 272 5.91 47.90 -9.22
N TYR A 273 7.15 47.56 -9.56
CA TYR A 273 8.12 46.94 -8.66
C TYR A 273 9.02 48.02 -8.08
N LEU A 274 9.28 47.96 -6.78
CA LEU A 274 10.13 48.88 -6.03
C LEU A 274 11.43 48.14 -5.67
N PRO A 275 12.56 48.41 -6.37
CA PRO A 275 13.78 47.62 -6.21
C PRO A 275 14.46 47.76 -4.85
N GLU A 276 14.33 48.92 -4.20
CA GLU A 276 15.00 49.21 -2.93
C GLU A 276 14.29 48.51 -1.76
N GLU A 277 12.96 48.41 -1.83
CA GLU A 277 12.10 47.81 -0.80
C GLU A 277 11.75 46.35 -1.10
N HIS A 278 12.19 45.81 -2.26
CA HIS A 278 11.91 44.45 -2.71
C HIS A 278 10.40 44.10 -2.68
N THR A 279 9.55 45.04 -3.10
CA THR A 279 8.09 44.90 -3.02
C THR A 279 7.38 45.44 -4.25
N ILE A 280 6.06 45.26 -4.29
CA ILE A 280 5.19 45.74 -5.37
C ILE A 280 4.17 46.75 -4.86
N ILE A 281 3.76 47.64 -5.74
CA ILE A 281 2.67 48.58 -5.48
C ILE A 281 1.75 48.69 -6.69
N HIS A 282 0.44 48.65 -6.46
CA HIS A 282 -0.53 48.82 -7.53
C HIS A 282 -0.40 50.23 -8.14
N LYS A 283 -0.52 50.34 -9.47
CA LYS A 283 -0.29 51.59 -10.21
C LYS A 283 -1.11 52.77 -9.71
N SER A 284 -2.32 52.53 -9.20
CA SER A 284 -3.17 53.59 -8.63
C SER A 284 -2.58 54.26 -7.39
N LEU A 285 -1.78 53.53 -6.61
CA LEU A 285 -1.10 54.02 -5.40
C LEU A 285 0.34 54.42 -5.71
N GLY A 286 0.96 53.76 -6.68
CA GLY A 286 2.34 54.02 -7.06
C GLY A 286 2.56 55.36 -7.74
N THR A 287 1.52 56.07 -8.20
CA THR A 287 1.63 57.39 -8.87
C THR A 287 2.42 58.42 -8.06
N TYR A 288 2.37 58.34 -6.73
CA TYR A 288 3.04 59.26 -5.81
C TYR A 288 4.51 58.91 -5.51
N ILE A 289 5.01 57.78 -6.04
CA ILE A 289 6.41 57.38 -5.94
C ILE A 289 7.19 57.94 -7.12
N ASP A 290 8.38 58.45 -6.86
CA ASP A 290 9.27 58.99 -7.89
C ASP A 290 9.54 57.94 -8.99
N PRO A 291 9.40 58.29 -10.29
CA PRO A 291 9.72 57.40 -11.41
C PRO A 291 11.08 56.70 -11.34
N ASP A 292 12.11 57.32 -10.75
CA ASP A 292 13.45 56.75 -10.68
C ASP A 292 13.56 55.62 -9.64
N HIS A 293 12.64 55.59 -8.67
CA HIS A 293 12.57 54.58 -7.61
C HIS A 293 11.55 53.46 -7.89
N ARG A 294 10.89 53.46 -9.06
CA ARG A 294 9.91 52.44 -9.43
C ARG A 294 10.11 51.92 -10.84
N GLN A 295 9.94 50.62 -11.03
CA GLN A 295 10.03 49.95 -12.34
C GLN A 295 8.69 49.34 -12.72
N LYS A 296 8.41 49.18 -14.01
CA LYS A 296 7.24 48.39 -14.43
C LYS A 296 7.44 46.94 -13.96
N ALA A 297 6.46 46.38 -13.27
CA ALA A 297 6.55 44.99 -12.84
C ALA A 297 6.53 44.04 -14.07
N THR A 298 7.27 42.95 -13.94
CA THR A 298 7.33 41.80 -14.86
C THR A 298 6.72 40.59 -14.16
N LYS A 299 6.65 39.44 -14.85
CA LYS A 299 6.16 38.21 -14.20
C LYS A 299 7.09 37.78 -13.06
N GLU A 300 8.39 38.04 -13.23
CA GLU A 300 9.47 37.58 -12.38
C GLU A 300 9.60 38.40 -11.09
N ASN A 301 9.26 39.70 -11.12
CA ASN A 301 9.39 40.59 -9.95
C ASN A 301 8.04 41.02 -9.35
N CYS A 302 6.92 40.58 -9.92
CA CYS A 302 5.61 40.92 -9.38
C CYS A 302 5.16 39.94 -8.30
N TYR A 303 5.72 40.08 -7.10
CA TYR A 303 5.40 39.22 -5.97
C TYR A 303 5.39 39.97 -4.63
N LEU A 304 4.80 39.33 -3.62
CA LEU A 304 5.04 39.64 -2.21
C LEU A 304 5.78 38.49 -1.55
N GLU A 305 6.78 38.81 -0.74
CA GLU A 305 7.52 37.82 0.05
C GLU A 305 6.89 37.62 1.43
N LYS A 306 6.93 36.37 1.89
CA LYS A 306 6.55 35.95 3.23
C LYS A 306 7.60 35.02 3.80
N SER A 307 8.24 35.45 4.90
CA SER A 307 9.19 34.61 5.63
C SER A 307 8.46 33.84 6.72
N CYS A 308 8.57 32.52 6.71
CA CYS A 308 7.93 31.65 7.70
C CYS A 308 8.61 30.28 7.74
N TYR A 309 8.03 29.37 8.52
CA TYR A 309 8.37 27.95 8.55
C TYR A 309 7.37 27.18 7.69
N TYR A 310 7.88 26.30 6.83
CA TYR A 310 7.09 25.59 5.85
C TYR A 310 7.43 24.09 5.83
N LEU A 311 6.42 23.28 5.54
CA LEU A 311 6.59 21.89 5.13
C LEU A 311 6.43 21.78 3.62
N THR A 312 7.31 21.02 2.97
CA THR A 312 7.14 20.65 1.56
C THR A 312 6.16 19.49 1.46
N LEU A 313 5.10 19.67 0.66
CA LEU A 313 4.07 18.66 0.44
C LEU A 313 4.45 17.73 -0.73
N PRO A 314 4.16 16.42 -0.65
CA PRO A 314 4.40 15.48 -1.75
C PRO A 314 3.37 15.58 -2.89
N TYR A 315 2.43 16.52 -2.82
CA TYR A 315 1.36 16.70 -3.79
C TYR A 315 1.20 18.17 -4.15
N ALA A 316 0.75 18.41 -5.38
CA ALA A 316 0.42 19.75 -5.84
C ALA A 316 -0.95 20.18 -5.30
N SER A 317 -1.06 21.42 -4.82
CA SER A 317 -2.32 22.04 -4.41
C SER A 317 -2.41 23.47 -4.91
N SER A 318 -3.59 23.87 -5.39
CA SER A 318 -3.87 25.27 -5.76
C SER A 318 -4.06 26.18 -4.54
N ASP A 319 -4.40 25.60 -3.39
CA ASP A 319 -4.66 26.34 -2.16
C ASP A 319 -3.37 26.87 -1.52
N HIS A 320 -2.24 26.29 -1.92
CA HIS A 320 -0.90 26.67 -1.49
C HIS A 320 -0.15 27.35 -2.64
N TYR A 321 -0.16 28.68 -2.64
CA TYR A 321 0.26 29.52 -3.76
C TYR A 321 1.70 30.08 -3.65
N LEU A 322 2.37 29.84 -2.52
CA LEU A 322 3.72 30.34 -2.25
C LEU A 322 4.77 29.52 -2.98
N LYS A 323 5.81 30.18 -3.50
CA LYS A 323 6.89 29.57 -4.30
C LYS A 323 8.25 30.18 -4.02
N GLN A 324 9.34 29.42 -4.17
CA GLN A 324 10.70 29.97 -4.12
C GLN A 324 10.97 30.87 -5.35
N ASP A 325 10.58 30.40 -6.53
CA ASP A 325 10.66 31.13 -7.78
C ASP A 325 9.52 30.76 -8.76
N LEU A 326 9.51 31.33 -9.96
CA LEU A 326 8.47 31.01 -10.96
C LEU A 326 8.55 29.58 -11.50
N ALA A 327 9.73 28.97 -11.51
CA ALA A 327 9.97 27.61 -12.00
C ALA A 327 9.64 26.54 -10.95
N ASP A 328 9.59 26.94 -9.67
CA ASP A 328 9.22 26.10 -8.54
C ASP A 328 7.83 25.45 -8.73
N LYS A 329 7.82 24.13 -8.55
CA LYS A 329 6.65 23.26 -8.66
C LYS A 329 6.27 22.63 -7.32
N SER A 330 7.07 22.86 -6.28
CA SER A 330 6.79 22.39 -4.94
C SER A 330 5.58 23.12 -4.36
N THR A 331 4.95 22.47 -3.39
CA THR A 331 3.79 22.99 -2.69
C THR A 331 4.15 23.06 -1.21
N TYR A 332 3.84 24.17 -0.56
CA TYR A 332 4.29 24.45 0.80
C TYR A 332 3.09 24.65 1.73
N LEU A 333 3.12 23.97 2.86
CA LEU A 333 2.22 24.23 3.98
C LEU A 333 2.93 25.11 5.00
N GLU A 334 2.34 26.27 5.27
CA GLU A 334 2.82 27.17 6.31
C GLU A 334 2.51 26.61 7.70
N LEU A 335 3.52 26.56 8.57
CA LEU A 335 3.35 26.16 9.95
C LEU A 335 2.87 27.33 10.80
N PRO A 336 1.90 27.13 11.71
CA PRO A 336 1.45 28.16 12.62
C PRO A 336 2.55 28.49 13.65
N GLY A 337 3.16 29.67 13.52
CA GLY A 337 4.15 30.19 14.46
C GLY A 337 4.23 31.72 14.39
N THR A 338 4.30 32.37 15.55
CA THR A 338 4.60 33.81 15.65
C THR A 338 6.07 34.05 15.35
N ASP A 339 6.42 35.23 14.84
CA ASP A 339 7.69 35.63 14.20
C ASP A 339 9.02 35.38 14.97
N ASP A 340 8.98 34.80 16.16
CA ASP A 340 10.13 34.43 16.97
C ASP A 340 10.27 32.90 17.04
N ALA A 341 11.47 32.43 16.66
CA ALA A 341 11.88 31.03 16.52
C ALA A 341 11.16 30.03 17.44
N PHE A 342 10.75 28.87 16.87
CA PHE A 342 10.19 27.78 17.66
C PHE A 342 11.14 27.41 18.81
N PRO A 343 10.69 27.48 20.08
CA PRO A 343 11.50 27.00 21.19
C PRO A 343 11.80 25.51 21.00
N LYS A 344 12.95 25.05 21.50
CA LYS A 344 13.33 23.63 21.40
C LYS A 344 12.22 22.75 22.00
N GLY A 345 11.67 21.84 21.18
CA GLY A 345 10.59 20.94 21.61
C GLY A 345 9.23 21.61 21.69
N TYR A 346 8.98 22.62 20.87
CA TYR A 346 7.67 23.27 20.76
C TYR A 346 6.60 22.24 20.39
N ARG A 347 5.52 22.20 21.17
CA ARG A 347 4.35 21.36 20.90
C ARG A 347 3.20 22.21 20.43
N LEU A 348 2.54 21.80 19.36
CA LEU A 348 1.40 22.53 18.83
C LEU A 348 0.19 22.38 19.77
N PRO A 349 -0.61 23.43 19.99
CA PRO A 349 -1.85 23.32 20.73
C PRO A 349 -2.81 22.31 20.06
N PRO A 350 -3.62 21.56 20.84
CA PRO A 350 -4.60 20.61 20.30
C PRO A 350 -5.59 21.23 19.30
N GLU A 351 -5.87 22.53 19.42
CA GLU A 351 -6.77 23.27 18.52
C GLU A 351 -6.30 23.32 17.06
N GLN A 352 -5.01 23.10 16.82
CA GLN A 352 -4.43 23.06 15.47
C GLN A 352 -4.44 21.65 14.86
N PHE A 353 -4.84 20.63 15.63
CA PHE A 353 -4.81 19.24 15.19
C PHE A 353 -5.79 19.01 14.05
N SER A 354 -7.02 19.53 14.16
CA SER A 354 -8.05 19.40 13.12
C SER A 354 -7.62 20.02 11.79
N THR A 355 -6.82 21.09 11.83
CA THR A 355 -6.36 21.79 10.62
C THR A 355 -5.27 21.03 9.88
N LEU A 356 -4.53 20.15 10.59
CA LEU A 356 -3.43 19.35 10.05
C LEU A 356 -3.81 17.88 9.83
N GLU A 357 -4.95 17.44 10.37
CA GLU A 357 -5.49 16.10 10.16
C GLU A 357 -5.67 15.79 8.67
N ASP A 358 -6.30 16.71 7.92
CA ASP A 358 -6.45 16.59 6.46
C ASP A 358 -5.10 16.43 5.74
N PHE A 359 -4.07 17.17 6.18
CA PHE A 359 -2.73 17.05 5.64
C PHE A 359 -2.14 15.64 5.88
N VAL A 360 -2.28 15.11 7.09
CA VAL A 360 -1.79 13.76 7.44
C VAL A 360 -2.53 12.69 6.65
N HIS A 361 -3.87 12.77 6.58
CA HIS A 361 -4.66 11.83 5.78
C HIS A 361 -4.25 11.86 4.32
N LEU A 362 -4.11 13.05 3.73
CA LEU A 362 -3.70 13.20 2.34
C LEU A 362 -2.28 12.66 2.12
N TYR A 363 -1.35 12.92 3.05
CA TYR A 363 0.00 12.34 3.01
C TYR A 363 -0.05 10.80 2.99
N CYS A 364 -0.79 10.18 3.91
CA CYS A 364 -0.97 8.73 3.94
C CYS A 364 -1.60 8.18 2.65
N GLN A 365 -2.60 8.87 2.10
CA GLN A 365 -3.21 8.51 0.81
C GLN A 365 -2.24 8.65 -0.37
N THR A 366 -1.34 9.63 -0.37
CA THR A 366 -0.32 9.73 -1.43
C THR A 366 0.61 8.51 -1.44
N ILE A 367 0.96 7.97 -0.26
CA ILE A 367 1.73 6.71 -0.15
C ILE A 367 0.97 5.55 -0.81
N LEU A 368 -0.34 5.42 -0.56
CA LEU A 368 -1.19 4.39 -1.21
C LEU A 368 -1.22 4.55 -2.73
N SER A 369 -1.35 5.78 -3.22
CA SER A 369 -1.59 6.05 -4.63
C SER A 369 -0.46 5.60 -5.55
N GLY A 370 0.77 5.45 -5.00
CA GLY A 370 1.96 5.11 -5.78
C GLY A 370 2.33 6.12 -6.87
N LYS A 371 1.56 7.21 -7.02
CA LYS A 371 1.72 8.23 -8.06
C LYS A 371 2.50 9.40 -7.51
N ASP A 372 3.59 9.75 -8.17
CA ASP A 372 4.09 11.11 -8.13
C ASP A 372 3.11 11.93 -9.00
N SER A 373 2.50 12.96 -8.41
CA SER A 373 1.54 13.90 -9.01
C SER A 373 0.11 13.39 -9.31
N ILE A 374 -0.85 14.01 -8.63
CA ILE A 374 -2.25 14.03 -9.05
C ILE A 374 -2.34 14.87 -10.34
N SER A 375 -2.64 14.19 -11.44
CA SER A 375 -3.25 14.80 -12.61
C SER A 375 -4.62 15.37 -12.21
N LYS A 376 -4.73 16.70 -12.27
CA LYS A 376 -5.95 17.54 -12.32
C LYS A 376 -7.27 16.76 -12.41
N SER A 377 -8.08 16.83 -11.37
CA SER A 377 -9.54 16.75 -11.53
C SER A 377 -10.06 18.13 -11.95
N LYS A 378 -10.87 18.10 -13.01
CA LYS A 378 -11.51 19.16 -13.82
C LYS A 378 -11.65 20.56 -13.24
#